data_AF-A0A416JUE3-F1
#
_entry.id   AF-A0A416JUE3-F1
#
_cell.length_a   1.000
_cell.length_b   1.000
_cell.length_c   1.000
_cell.angle_alpha   90.00
_cell.angle_beta   90.00
_cell.angle_gamma   90.00
#
_symmetry.space_group_name_H-M   'P 1'
#
loop_
_entity.id
_entity.type
_entity.pdbx_description
1 polymer ?
#
loop_
_entity_poly.entity_id
_entity_poly.type
_entity_poly.pdbx_seq_one_letter_code
_entity_poly.pdbx_strand_id
1 'polypeptide(L)'
;MCRTMKELEKFVADYRSLKAMKEQLDAELFAVEREIIGYLDINQKLTETGSDFTVKVSTCERRTLDSKRLEADLGSLAEYQRVSQYRRLYVK
;
A
#
# COMPACT_ATOMS: atom_id res chain seq x y z
N MET A 1 22.69 6.68 15.49
CA MET A 1 21.60 7.68 15.39
C MET A 1 22.19 8.95 14.82
N CYS A 2 21.48 9.62 13.92
CA CYS A 2 21.80 10.98 13.50
C CYS A 2 21.79 11.90 14.72
N ARG A 3 22.87 12.64 14.95
CA ARG A 3 23.04 13.51 16.15
C ARG A 3 23.32 14.96 15.79
N THR A 4 23.74 15.25 14.56
CA THR A 4 24.06 16.61 14.10
C THR A 4 23.16 17.03 12.94
N MET A 5 22.99 18.34 12.74
CA MET A 5 22.18 18.86 11.62
C MET A 5 22.74 18.45 10.26
N LYS A 6 24.07 18.44 10.10
CA LYS A 6 24.74 17.99 8.87
C LYS A 6 24.47 16.52 8.55
N GLU A 7 24.48 15.66 9.57
CA GLU A 7 24.07 14.26 9.40
C GLU A 7 22.60 14.16 8.98
N LEU A 8 21.72 14.98 9.58
CA LEU A 8 20.29 14.95 9.29
C LEU A 8 20.02 15.35 7.84
N GLU A 9 20.66 16.42 7.36
CA GLU A 9 20.57 16.87 5.98
C GLU A 9 20.98 15.75 5.00
N LYS A 10 22.07 15.04 5.29
CA LYS A 10 22.51 13.88 4.51
C LYS A 10 21.47 12.77 4.52
N PHE A 11 20.99 12.35 5.70
CA PHE A 11 19.98 11.28 5.81
C PHE A 11 18.66 11.66 5.14
N VAL A 12 18.25 12.93 5.17
CA VAL A 12 17.05 13.42 4.47
C VAL A 12 17.24 13.37 2.96
N ALA A 13 18.42 13.76 2.45
CA ALA A 13 18.74 13.65 1.03
C ALA A 13 18.76 12.18 0.55
N ASP A 14 19.39 11.30 1.32
CA ASP A 14 19.43 9.86 1.06
C ASP A 14 18.01 9.28 1.08
N TYR A 15 17.20 9.62 2.09
CA TYR A 15 15.80 9.19 2.21
C TYR A 15 14.96 9.59 0.99
N ARG A 16 15.07 10.84 0.52
CA ARG A 16 14.33 11.31 -0.65
C ARG A 16 14.73 10.55 -1.91
N SER A 17 16.03 10.33 -2.09
CA SER A 17 16.57 9.58 -3.24
C SER A 17 16.06 8.14 -3.23
N LEU A 18 16.15 7.46 -2.08
CA LEU A 18 15.66 6.08 -1.92
C LEU A 18 14.15 5.98 -2.10
N LYS A 19 13.39 6.97 -1.62
CA LYS A 19 11.94 7.01 -1.81
C LYS A 19 11.57 7.13 -3.30
N ALA A 20 12.24 8.00 -4.04
CA ALA A 20 12.02 8.13 -5.49
C ALA A 20 12.36 6.84 -6.24
N MET A 21 13.49 6.20 -5.91
CA MET A 21 13.85 4.90 -6.50
C MET A 21 12.83 3.82 -6.18
N LYS A 22 12.32 3.78 -4.94
CA LYS A 22 11.26 2.85 -4.54
C LYS A 22 9.99 3.09 -5.36
N GLU A 23 9.54 4.34 -5.51
CA GLU A 23 8.33 4.65 -6.28
C GLU A 23 8.47 4.23 -7.76
N GLN A 24 9.66 4.39 -8.35
CA GLN A 24 9.95 3.90 -9.70
C GLN A 24 9.88 2.37 -9.77
N LEU A 25 10.55 1.67 -8.84
CA LEU A 25 10.55 0.21 -8.80
C LEU A 25 9.15 -0.37 -8.54
N ASP A 26 8.37 0.24 -7.65
CA ASP A 26 6.99 -0.14 -7.39
C ASP A 26 6.14 0.02 -8.68
N ALA A 27 6.35 1.08 -9.45
CA ALA A 27 5.66 1.26 -10.74
C ALA A 27 6.04 0.19 -11.78
N GLU A 28 7.32 -0.16 -11.87
CA GLU A 28 7.79 -1.25 -12.74
C GLU A 28 7.21 -2.61 -12.33
N LEU A 29 7.19 -2.91 -11.02
CA LEU A 29 6.56 -4.12 -10.49
C LEU A 29 5.07 -4.18 -10.84
N PHE A 30 4.32 -3.08 -10.64
CA PHE A 30 2.90 -3.03 -11.02
C PHE A 30 2.68 -3.21 -12.52
N ALA A 31 3.59 -2.73 -13.37
CA ALA A 31 3.51 -2.98 -14.80
C ALA A 31 3.66 -4.47 -15.13
N VAL A 32 4.64 -5.15 -14.52
CA VAL A 32 4.83 -6.60 -14.69
C VAL A 32 3.65 -7.40 -14.14
N GLU A 33 3.12 -7.03 -12.97
CA GLU A 33 1.93 -7.67 -12.39
C GLU A 33 0.71 -7.57 -13.34
N ARG A 34 0.54 -6.41 -13.98
CA ARG A 34 -0.54 -6.20 -14.97
C ARG A 34 -0.38 -7.10 -16.20
N GLU A 35 0.84 -7.30 -16.69
CA GLU A 35 1.08 -8.23 -17.80
C GLU A 35 0.75 -9.67 -17.43
N ILE A 36 1.09 -10.10 -16.20
CA ILE A 36 0.75 -11.44 -15.69
C ILE A 36 -0.77 -11.62 -15.60
N ILE A 37 -1.48 -10.63 -15.06
CA ILE A 37 -2.96 -10.64 -15.01
C ILE A 37 -3.53 -10.63 -16.42
N GLY A 38 -3.00 -9.79 -17.32
CA GLY A 38 -3.43 -9.69 -18.72
C GLY A 38 -3.29 -11.01 -19.47
N TYR A 39 -2.21 -11.76 -19.24
CA TYR A 39 -2.07 -13.12 -19.76
C TYR A 39 -3.20 -14.04 -19.28
N LEU A 40 -3.49 -14.04 -17.97
CA LEU A 40 -4.56 -14.86 -17.42
C LEU A 40 -5.94 -14.46 -17.96
N ASP A 41 -6.20 -13.16 -18.13
CA ASP A 41 -7.46 -12.64 -18.67
C ASP A 41 -7.67 -13.03 -20.13
N ILE A 42 -6.65 -12.84 -20.99
CA ILE A 42 -6.69 -13.22 -22.42
C ILE A 42 -6.96 -14.73 -22.57
N ASN A 43 -6.37 -15.53 -21.68
CA ASN A 43 -6.53 -16.99 -21.69
C ASN A 43 -7.74 -17.49 -20.88
N GLN A 44 -8.53 -16.58 -20.28
CA GLN A 44 -9.69 -16.91 -19.44
C GLN A 44 -9.37 -17.89 -18.30
N LYS A 45 -8.21 -17.70 -17.64
CA LYS A 45 -7.73 -18.55 -16.53
C LYS A 45 -7.73 -17.77 -15.21
N LEU A 46 -7.99 -18.48 -14.12
CA LEU A 46 -7.83 -17.94 -12.75
C LEU A 46 -6.54 -18.42 -12.08
N THR A 47 -5.88 -19.44 -12.62
CA THR A 47 -4.65 -20.02 -12.08
C THR A 47 -3.82 -20.60 -13.23
N GLU A 48 -2.51 -20.43 -13.16
CA GLU A 48 -1.54 -21.04 -14.07
C GLU A 48 -0.32 -21.50 -13.27
N THR A 49 0.17 -22.71 -13.57
CA THR A 49 1.35 -23.30 -12.93
C THR A 49 2.43 -23.54 -13.97
N GLY A 50 3.63 -23.01 -13.71
CA GLY A 50 4.84 -23.23 -14.50
C GLY A 50 5.74 -24.30 -13.89
N SER A 51 6.99 -24.36 -14.35
CA SER A 51 8.01 -25.28 -13.82
C SER A 51 8.39 -25.02 -12.37
N ASP A 52 8.36 -23.76 -11.94
CA ASP A 52 8.87 -23.25 -10.67
C ASP A 52 7.93 -22.24 -9.99
N PHE A 53 6.77 -21.96 -10.58
CA PHE A 53 5.82 -20.97 -10.07
C PHE A 53 4.37 -21.42 -10.17
N THR A 54 3.50 -20.78 -9.38
CA THR A 54 2.05 -20.82 -9.57
C THR A 54 1.50 -19.43 -9.36
N VAL A 55 0.75 -18.93 -10.33
CA VAL A 55 0.06 -17.63 -10.27
C VAL A 55 -1.44 -17.89 -10.12
N LYS A 56 -2.09 -17.14 -9.24
CA LYS A 56 -3.53 -17.17 -9.04
C LYS A 56 -4.09 -15.77 -8.95
N VAL A 57 -5.14 -15.50 -9.71
CA VAL A 57 -5.93 -14.26 -9.62
C VAL A 57 -7.23 -14.57 -8.89
N SER A 58 -7.55 -13.74 -7.91
CA SER A 58 -8.79 -13.84 -7.15
C SER A 58 -9.36 -12.45 -6.90
N THR A 59 -10.69 -12.32 -6.93
CA THR A 59 -11.39 -11.09 -6.57
C THR A 59 -11.23 -10.82 -5.08
N CYS A 60 -10.66 -9.66 -4.72
CA CYS A 60 -10.57 -9.20 -3.34
C CYS A 60 -11.72 -8.22 -3.04
N GLU A 61 -12.63 -8.60 -2.15
CA GLU A 61 -13.68 -7.69 -1.66
C GLU A 61 -13.20 -6.93 -0.42
N ARG A 62 -13.18 -5.60 -0.49
CA ARG A 62 -12.97 -4.75 0.69
C ARG A 62 -14.31 -4.21 1.18
N ARG A 63 -14.74 -4.63 2.37
CA ARG A 63 -15.92 -4.09 3.05
C ARG A 63 -15.48 -3.02 4.04
N THR A 64 -15.98 -1.80 3.86
CA THR A 64 -15.76 -0.68 4.78
C THR A 64 -17.10 -0.30 5.39
N LEU A 65 -17.16 -0.12 6.71
CA LEU A 65 -18.37 0.33 7.39
C LEU A 65 -18.67 1.77 6.99
N ASP A 66 -19.93 2.04 6.67
CA ASP A 66 -20.41 3.39 6.43
C ASP A 66 -20.68 4.07 7.79
N SER A 67 -19.66 4.78 8.28
CA SER A 67 -19.75 5.49 9.56
C SER A 67 -20.83 6.57 9.56
N LYS A 68 -21.11 7.21 8.42
CA LYS A 68 -22.11 8.28 8.34
C LYS A 68 -23.52 7.72 8.47
N ARG A 69 -23.78 6.59 7.82
CA ARG A 69 -25.07 5.90 7.97
C ARG A 69 -25.27 5.41 9.39
N LEU A 70 -24.23 4.85 10.01
CA LEU A 70 -24.28 4.45 11.42
C LEU A 70 -24.50 5.62 12.37
N GLU A 71 -23.89 6.78 12.12
CA GLU A 71 -24.12 7.99 12.92
C GLU A 71 -25.56 8.51 12.81
N ALA A 72 -26.24 8.31 11.67
CA ALA A 72 -27.65 8.67 11.51
C ALA A 72 -28.59 7.78 12.35
N ASP A 73 -28.23 6.50 12.49
CA ASP A 73 -29.04 5.52 13.23
C ASP A 73 -28.75 5.55 14.75
N LEU A 74 -27.50 5.80 15.15
CA LEU A 74 -27.02 5.67 16.53
C LEU A 74 -26.59 6.98 17.20
N GLY A 75 -26.47 8.08 16.44
CA GLY A 75 -25.87 9.33 16.91
C GLY A 75 -24.34 9.29 16.89
N SER A 76 -23.71 10.11 17.73
CA SER A 76 -22.24 10.25 17.76
C SER A 76 -21.54 8.93 18.06
N LEU A 77 -20.63 8.48 17.18
CA LEU A 77 -19.86 7.26 17.39
C LEU A 77 -18.57 7.47 18.21
N ALA A 78 -18.36 8.67 18.76
CA ALA A 78 -17.12 9.03 19.46
C ALA A 78 -16.78 8.10 20.63
N GLU A 79 -17.80 7.64 21.38
CA GLU A 79 -17.61 6.74 22.54
C GLU A 79 -17.09 5.34 22.14
N TYR A 80 -17.30 4.94 20.88
CA TYR A 80 -16.82 3.66 20.35
C TYR A 80 -15.43 3.77 19.70
N GLN A 81 -14.87 4.97 19.56
CA GLN A 81 -13.57 5.16 18.92
C GLN A 81 -12.43 4.88 19.90
N ARG A 82 -11.62 3.88 19.59
CA ARG A 82 -10.33 3.69 20.26
C ARG A 82 -9.26 4.55 19.60
N VAL A 83 -8.75 5.55 20.32
CA VAL A 83 -7.66 6.41 19.85
C VAL A 83 -6.31 5.81 20.22
N SER A 84 -5.49 5.53 19.20
CA SER A 84 -4.08 5.13 19.36
C SER A 84 -3.17 6.17 18.73
N GLN A 85 -2.19 6.68 19.49
CA GLN A 85 -1.24 7.69 19.02
C GLN A 85 0.11 7.05 18.69
N TYR A 86 0.67 7.40 17.54
CA TYR A 86 2.02 6.98 17.12
C TYR A 86 2.78 8.14 16.48
N ARG A 87 4.10 8.11 16.58
CA ARG A 87 4.97 9.09 15.91
C ARG A 87 5.09 8.71 14.44
N ARG A 88 4.85 9.67 13.54
CA ARG A 88 5.03 9.50 12.10
C ARG A 88 6.13 10.44 11.61
N LEU A 89 7.03 9.93 10.79
CA LEU A 89 8.01 10.74 10.07
C LEU A 89 7.29 11.47 8.92
N TYR A 90 7.44 12.78 8.85
CA TYR A 90 7.02 13.60 7.73
C TYR A 90 8.24 14.30 7.14
N VAL A 91 8.56 13.97 5.89
CA VAL A 91 9.61 14.62 5.10
C VAL A 91 8.95 15.11 3.83
N LYS A 92 8.97 16.43 3.64
CA LYS A 92 8.49 17.07 2.41
C LYS A 92 9.45 16.80 1.26
#